data_AF-A0A2H6EH72-F1
#
_entry.id   AF-A0A2H6EH72-F1
#
_cell.length_a   1.000
_cell.length_b   1.000
_cell.length_c   1.000
_cell.angle_alpha   90.00
_cell.angle_beta   90.00
_cell.angle_gamma   90.00
#
_symmetry.space_group_name_H-M   'P 1'
#
loop_
_entity.id
_entity.type
_entity.pdbx_description
1 polymer ?
#
loop_
_entity_poly.entity_id
_entity_poly.type
_entity_poly.pdbx_seq_one_letter_code
_entity_poly.pdbx_strand_id
1 'polypeptide(L)'
;MLAAKLLFDNNHFAQPLNRSYYAIFHAVRSLLAFDKFDSKKHSGIISYFINKYVRSGMIDENFSQMLTKAQRLRLDSDYDELICCR
;
A
#
# COMPACT_ATOMS: atom_id res chain seq x y z
N MET A 1 -28.55 11.87 -3.55
CA MET A 1 -27.68 13.04 -3.31
C MET A 1 -27.25 13.22 -1.85
N LEU A 2 -28.04 12.84 -0.83
CA LEU A 2 -27.64 12.97 0.59
C LEU A 2 -26.42 12.10 1.00
N ALA A 3 -26.31 10.89 0.44
CA ALA A 3 -25.22 9.96 0.73
C ALA A 3 -23.83 10.48 0.28
N ALA A 4 -23.78 11.27 -0.79
CA ALA A 4 -22.52 11.81 -1.32
C ALA A 4 -21.95 12.93 -0.43
N LYS A 5 -22.80 13.63 0.33
CA LYS A 5 -22.38 14.74 1.19
C LYS A 5 -21.91 14.25 2.56
N LEU A 6 -22.54 13.22 3.12
CA LEU A 6 -22.09 12.57 4.36
C LEU A 6 -20.72 11.88 4.23
N LEU A 7 -20.35 11.45 3.02
CA LEU A 7 -19.02 10.90 2.72
C LEU A 7 -17.93 11.98 2.57
N PHE A 8 -18.29 13.25 2.40
CA PHE A 8 -17.33 14.33 2.21
C PHE A 8 -16.89 14.95 3.55
N ASP A 9 -17.78 14.97 4.56
CA ASP A 9 -17.51 15.54 5.89
C ASP A 9 -16.78 14.59 6.85
N ASN A 10 -16.80 13.28 6.57
CA ASN A 10 -15.99 12.33 7.32
C ASN A 10 -14.74 12.03 6.52
N ASN A 11 -13.59 12.30 7.11
CA ASN A 11 -12.21 12.14 6.66
C ASN A 11 -11.82 10.69 6.26
N HIS A 12 -12.72 9.93 5.60
CA HIS A 12 -12.61 8.52 5.22
C HIS A 12 -11.78 8.32 3.95
N PHE A 13 -10.75 9.14 3.71
CA PHE A 13 -9.74 8.83 2.71
C PHE A 13 -8.91 7.59 3.10
N ALA A 14 -8.92 7.20 4.38
CA ALA A 14 -8.21 6.03 4.88
C ALA A 14 -8.76 4.68 4.34
N GLN A 15 -10.08 4.54 4.19
CA GLN A 15 -10.69 3.26 3.78
C GLN A 15 -10.43 2.88 2.31
N PRO A 16 -10.58 3.78 1.31
CA PRO A 16 -10.24 3.49 -0.08
C PRO A 16 -8.74 3.25 -0.27
N LEU A 17 -7.91 3.96 0.51
CA LEU A 17 -6.46 3.87 0.43
C LEU A 17 -5.94 2.51 0.90
N ASN A 18 -6.49 1.97 1.99
CA ASN A 18 -6.12 0.64 2.50
C ASN A 18 -6.47 -0.46 1.48
N ARG A 19 -7.66 -0.40 0.84
CA ARG A 19 -8.04 -1.36 -0.20
C ARG A 19 -7.15 -1.28 -1.44
N SER A 20 -6.82 -0.05 -1.86
CA SER A 20 -5.93 0.18 -3.01
C SER A 20 -4.51 -0.33 -2.72
N TYR A 21 -4.01 -0.14 -1.50
CA TYR A 21 -2.73 -0.71 -1.06
C TYR A 21 -2.71 -2.23 -1.16
N TYR A 22 -3.73 -2.92 -0.61
CA TYR A 22 -3.76 -4.38 -0.66
C TYR A 22 -3.93 -4.91 -2.08
N ALA A 23 -4.70 -4.23 -2.95
CA ALA A 23 -4.79 -4.60 -4.36
C ALA A 23 -3.43 -4.54 -5.06
N ILE A 24 -2.68 -3.45 -4.89
CA ILE A 24 -1.33 -3.30 -5.45
C ILE A 24 -0.38 -4.33 -4.83
N PHE A 25 -0.44 -4.54 -3.51
CA PHE A 25 0.41 -5.49 -2.81
C PHE A 25 0.21 -6.93 -3.29
N HIS A 26 -1.04 -7.35 -3.50
CA HIS A 26 -1.34 -8.66 -4.06
C HIS A 26 -0.86 -8.79 -5.50
N ALA A 27 -1.04 -7.76 -6.35
CA ALA A 27 -0.52 -7.75 -7.71
C ALA A 27 1.02 -7.88 -7.74
N VAL A 28 1.70 -7.13 -6.87
CA VAL A 28 3.15 -7.24 -6.66
C VAL A 28 3.50 -8.68 -6.24
N ARG A 29 2.82 -9.25 -5.25
CA ARG A 29 3.11 -10.61 -4.78
C ARG A 29 2.89 -11.67 -5.87
N SER A 30 1.86 -11.53 -6.69
CA SER A 30 1.65 -12.38 -7.87
C SER A 30 2.78 -12.22 -8.90
N LEU A 31 3.28 -11.01 -9.11
CA LEU A 31 4.43 -10.77 -9.98
C LEU A 31 5.70 -11.44 -9.45
N LEU A 32 6.01 -11.31 -8.15
CA LEU A 32 7.16 -11.99 -7.54
C LEU A 32 7.04 -13.53 -7.55
N ALA A 33 5.83 -14.08 -7.64
CA ALA A 33 5.65 -15.52 -7.78
C ALA A 33 6.29 -16.06 -9.08
N PHE A 34 6.31 -15.27 -10.17
CA PHE A 34 7.05 -15.63 -11.39
C PHE A 34 8.56 -15.67 -11.18
N ASP A 35 9.08 -14.86 -10.25
CA ASP A 35 10.47 -14.89 -9.82
C ASP A 35 10.79 -15.99 -8.80
N LYS A 36 9.80 -16.78 -8.39
CA LYS A 36 9.88 -17.75 -7.29
C LYS A 36 10.36 -17.10 -5.98
N PHE A 37 10.09 -15.81 -5.80
CA PHE A 37 10.41 -15.08 -4.58
C PHE A 37 9.15 -14.87 -3.75
N ASP A 38 9.21 -15.21 -2.46
CA ASP A 38 8.20 -14.82 -1.48
C ASP A 38 8.89 -14.42 -0.17
N SER A 39 8.26 -13.51 0.57
CA SER A 39 8.76 -13.05 1.86
C SER A 39 7.60 -12.91 2.84
N LYS A 40 7.79 -13.39 4.06
CA LYS A 40 6.82 -13.21 5.16
C LYS A 40 6.68 -11.74 5.57
N LYS A 41 7.70 -10.92 5.32
CA LYS A 41 7.69 -9.49 5.60
C LYS A 41 7.22 -8.71 4.38
N HIS A 42 6.22 -7.84 4.56
CA HIS A 42 5.72 -6.95 3.51
C HIS A 42 6.85 -6.05 2.96
N SER A 43 7.70 -5.53 3.85
CA SER A 43 8.87 -4.73 3.47
C SER A 43 9.87 -5.50 2.59
N GLY A 44 9.98 -6.82 2.77
CA GLY A 44 10.84 -7.67 1.92
C GLY A 44 10.29 -7.82 0.50
N ILE A 45 8.97 -7.99 0.36
CA ILE A 45 8.29 -8.05 -0.95
C ILE A 45 8.45 -6.72 -1.68
N ILE A 46 8.21 -5.60 -1.00
CA ILE A 46 8.31 -4.25 -1.57
C ILE A 46 9.76 -3.93 -1.98
N SER A 47 10.75 -4.25 -1.15
CA SER A 47 12.16 -3.99 -1.45
C SER A 47 12.65 -4.80 -2.65
N TYR A 48 12.25 -6.08 -2.75
CA TYR A 48 12.58 -6.90 -3.92
C TYR A 48 11.94 -6.34 -5.19
N PHE A 49 10.66 -5.96 -5.13
CA PHE A 49 9.95 -5.35 -6.24
C PHE A 49 10.65 -4.07 -6.75
N ILE A 50 10.99 -3.15 -5.84
CA ILE A 50 11.67 -1.90 -6.20
C ILE A 50 13.03 -2.19 -6.83
N ASN A 51 13.82 -3.08 -6.24
CA ASN A 51 15.16 -3.37 -6.76
C ASN A 51 15.14 -4.09 -8.11
N LYS A 52 14.18 -4.99 -8.32
CA LYS A 52 14.17 -5.82 -9.53
C LYS A 52 13.38 -5.23 -10.68
N TYR A 53 12.27 -4.55 -10.42
CA TYR A 53 11.36 -4.06 -11.46
C TYR A 53 11.40 -2.55 -11.65
N VAL A 54 11.55 -1.78 -10.56
CA VAL A 54 11.59 -0.31 -10.66
C VAL A 54 12.98 0.15 -11.07
N ARG A 55 14.03 -0.31 -10.38
CA ARG A 55 15.43 0.07 -10.70
C ARG A 55 15.92 -0.47 -12.04
N SER A 56 15.31 -1.54 -12.56
CA SER A 56 15.60 -2.06 -13.89
C SER A 56 14.90 -1.29 -15.01
N GLY A 57 14.02 -0.33 -14.67
CA GLY A 57 13.24 0.45 -15.64
C GLY A 57 12.05 -0.32 -16.24
N MET A 58 11.75 -1.52 -15.76
CA MET A 58 10.58 -2.29 -16.23
C MET A 58 9.26 -1.69 -15.74
N ILE A 59 9.27 -1.02 -14.59
CA ILE A 59 8.12 -0.34 -13.99
C ILE A 59 8.53 1.08 -13.61
N ASP A 60 7.62 2.02 -13.85
CA ASP A 60 7.82 3.43 -13.56
C ASP A 60 8.00 3.71 -12.06
N GLU A 61 8.87 4.68 -11.73
CA GLU A 61 9.19 5.04 -10.35
C GLU A 61 7.97 5.56 -9.57
N ASN A 62 6.96 6.12 -10.25
CA ASN A 62 5.72 6.58 -9.62
C ASN A 62 5.04 5.47 -8.80
N PHE A 63 5.11 4.21 -9.26
CA PHE A 63 4.57 3.08 -8.51
C PHE A 63 5.31 2.84 -7.19
N SER A 64 6.63 3.04 -7.15
CA SER A 64 7.41 2.93 -5.92
C SER A 64 7.04 4.02 -4.91
N GLN A 65 6.77 5.23 -5.39
CA GLN A 65 6.36 6.36 -4.56
C GLN A 65 4.96 6.15 -3.99
N MET A 66 4.01 5.70 -4.82
CA MET A 66 2.64 5.37 -4.38
C MET A 66 2.64 4.25 -3.35
N LEU A 67 3.39 3.17 -3.58
CA LEU A 67 3.46 2.02 -2.69
C LEU A 67 4.09 2.39 -1.34
N THR A 68 5.17 3.18 -1.36
CA THR A 68 5.84 3.68 -0.15
C THR A 68 4.93 4.62 0.65
N LYS A 69 4.22 5.53 -0.02
CA LYS A 69 3.28 6.46 0.62
C LYS A 69 2.11 5.71 1.25
N ALA A 70 1.54 4.75 0.54
CA ALA A 70 0.45 3.92 1.04
C ALA A 70 0.88 3.04 2.23
N GLN A 71 2.09 2.47 2.19
CA GLN A 71 2.67 1.73 3.32
C GLN A 71 2.85 2.62 4.56
N ARG A 72 3.33 3.86 4.38
CA ARG A 72 3.46 4.83 5.48
C ARG A 72 2.12 5.20 6.08
N LEU A 73 1.13 5.54 5.24
CA LEU A 73 -0.22 5.88 5.69
C LEU A 73 -0.90 4.72 6.44
N ARG A 74 -0.61 3.48 6.05
CA ARG A 74 -1.06 2.30 6.81
C ARG A 74 -0.42 2.23 8.19
N LEU A 75 0.91 2.42 8.28
CA LEU A 75 1.61 2.42 9.56
C LEU A 75 1.09 3.52 10.48
N ASP A 76 0.83 4.72 9.94
CA ASP A 76 0.27 5.85 10.69
C ASP A 76 -1.13 5.52 11.23
N SER A 77 -2.01 4.97 10.39
CA SER A 77 -3.36 4.55 10.77
C SER A 77 -3.37 3.42 11.82
N ASP A 78 -2.46 2.45 11.72
CA ASP A 78 -2.33 1.37 12.73
C ASP A 78 -1.73 1.88 14.06
N TYR A 79 -0.94 2.97 14.05
CA TYR A 79 -0.34 3.55 15.26
C TYR A 79 -1.26 4.54 15.99
N ASP A 80 -2.06 5.32 15.27
CA ASP A 80 -3.06 6.21 15.90
C ASP A 80 -4.18 5.43 16.61
N GLU A 81 -4.57 4.26 16.09
CA GLU A 81 -5.53 3.37 16.75
C GLU A 81 -4.98 2.74 18.05
N LEU A 82 -3.66 2.67 18.23
CA LEU A 82 -3.03 2.14 19.44
C LEU A 82 -2.97 3.15 20.60
N ILE A 83 -3.19 4.45 20.35
CA ILE A 83 -3.08 5.50 21.38
C ILE A 83 -4.42 5.80 22.08
N CYS A 84 -5.58 5.46 21.48
CA CYS A 84 -6.90 5.78 22.04
C CYS A 84 -7.47 4.72 23.01
N CYS A 85 -6.71 3.66 23.30
CA CYS A 85 -7.02 2.74 24.40
C CYS A 85 -5.92 2.79 25.47
N ARG A 86 -5.84 3.92 26.18
CA ARG A 86 -5.23 3.96 27.52
C ARG A 86 -5.99 4.88 28.45
#